data_AF-A0A4S0WGA1-F1
#
_entry.id   AF-A0A4S0WGA1-F1
#
_cell.length_a   1.000
_cell.length_b   1.000
_cell.length_c   1.000
_cell.angle_alpha   90.00
_cell.angle_beta   90.00
_cell.angle_gamma   90.00
#
_symmetry.space_group_name_H-M   'P 1'
#
loop_
_entity.id
_entity.type
_entity.pdbx_description
1 polymer ?
#
loop_
_entity_poly.entity_id
_entity_poly.type
_entity_poly.pdbx_seq_one_letter_code
_entity_poly.pdbx_strand_id
1 'polypeptide(L)'
;MANRVTDVDTILAELLLDENDAFAEEVIDRNWDQLKSSPVFVQTALYLATPKTLPLARSAIAEANAPEQTFAFIDSHWGIKTNGRKGITSLAQLRALEPYYVQMSKLQYGDLYVSTFFESANRLGALEWRKRHLDPIINETKFGNYPSNSQALFSALDGEVKRYVARGRAWFAIDYWFERREEELWERSSLIAVIGEWARDRVSVEAVELLCEALLYFGERRDLTLFDVLPSSLREACADAIANCEYGVRRRSLGS
;
A
#
# COMPACT_ATOMS: atom_id res chain seq x y z
N MET A 1 4.56 18.99 31.47
CA MET A 1 5.41 17.79 31.61
C MET A 1 4.80 16.72 30.71
N ALA A 2 5.54 16.19 29.74
CA ALA A 2 5.06 15.06 28.95
C ALA A 2 5.04 13.82 29.87
N ASN A 3 3.86 13.21 30.05
CA ASN A 3 3.73 12.00 30.86
C ASN A 3 4.48 10.87 30.13
N ARG A 4 5.40 10.20 30.84
CA ARG A 4 6.15 9.08 30.28
C ARG A 4 5.22 7.87 30.22
N VAL A 5 4.97 7.36 29.02
CA VAL A 5 4.22 6.10 28.83
C VAL A 5 4.91 4.99 29.61
N THR A 6 4.14 4.28 30.44
CA THR A 6 4.64 3.15 31.22
C THR A 6 4.36 1.82 30.50
N ASP A 7 5.09 0.76 30.85
CA ASP A 7 4.84 -0.58 30.30
C ASP A 7 3.41 -1.05 30.62
N VAL A 8 2.87 -0.65 31.78
CA VAL A 8 1.48 -0.94 32.18
C VAL A 8 0.48 -0.24 31.26
N ASP A 9 0.74 1.03 30.89
CA ASP A 9 -0.13 1.76 29.96
C ASP A 9 -0.18 1.07 28.60
N THR A 10 0.97 0.64 28.09
CA THR A 10 1.07 -0.08 26.82
C THR A 10 0.28 -1.38 26.88
N ILE A 11 0.51 -2.22 27.91
CA ILE A 11 -0.19 -3.52 28.06
C ILE A 11 -1.71 -3.32 28.13
N LEU A 12 -2.17 -2.37 28.95
CA LEU A 12 -3.61 -2.10 29.09
C LEU A 12 -4.21 -1.60 27.78
N ALA A 13 -3.53 -0.68 27.08
CA ALA A 13 -3.99 -0.17 25.81
C ALA A 13 -4.05 -1.27 24.74
N GLU A 14 -3.08 -2.19 24.71
CA GLU A 14 -3.08 -3.34 23.81
C GLU A 14 -4.23 -4.32 24.09
N LEU A 15 -4.52 -4.61 25.36
CA LEU A 15 -5.67 -5.45 25.73
C LEU A 15 -6.99 -4.84 25.22
N LEU A 16 -7.17 -3.53 25.39
CA LEU A 16 -8.37 -2.82 24.91
C LEU A 16 -8.49 -2.84 23.38
N LEU A 17 -7.36 -2.76 22.66
CA LEU A 17 -7.32 -2.89 21.20
C LEU A 17 -7.70 -4.31 20.72
N ASP A 18 -7.33 -5.34 21.49
CA ASP A 18 -7.59 -6.73 21.12
C ASP A 18 -9.05 -7.13 21.41
N GLU A 19 -9.64 -6.62 22.49
CA GLU A 19 -11.08 -6.74 22.79
C GLU A 19 -11.93 -6.01 21.75
N ASN A 20 -11.61 -4.75 21.44
CA ASN A 20 -12.24 -3.95 20.38
C ASN A 20 -13.79 -3.99 20.37
N ASP A 21 -14.40 -3.84 21.53
CA ASP A 21 -15.83 -4.00 21.72
C ASP A 21 -16.43 -2.92 22.64
N ALA A 22 -17.66 -3.14 23.10
CA ALA A 22 -18.35 -2.23 24.00
C ALA A 22 -17.66 -2.12 25.37
N PHE A 23 -16.99 -3.18 25.84
CA PHE A 23 -16.22 -3.14 27.08
C PHE A 23 -15.01 -2.21 26.92
N ALA A 24 -14.26 -2.34 25.82
CA ALA A 24 -13.13 -1.46 25.55
C ALA A 24 -13.53 0.01 25.44
N GLU A 25 -14.64 0.31 24.74
CA GLU A 25 -15.21 1.66 24.67
C GLU A 25 -15.53 2.21 26.08
N GLU A 26 -16.22 1.42 26.89
CA GLU A 26 -16.66 1.85 28.22
C GLU A 26 -15.49 2.08 29.19
N VAL A 27 -14.44 1.27 29.11
CA VAL A 27 -13.22 1.48 29.91
C VAL A 27 -12.53 2.78 29.53
N ILE A 28 -12.41 3.08 28.23
CA ILE A 28 -11.82 4.35 27.76
C ILE A 28 -12.65 5.55 28.24
N ASP A 29 -13.97 5.50 28.03
CA ASP A 29 -14.89 6.61 28.36
C ASP A 29 -14.88 6.92 29.86
N ARG A 30 -15.07 5.90 30.71
CA ARG A 30 -15.15 6.07 32.18
C ARG A 30 -13.86 6.59 32.81
N ASN A 31 -12.71 6.31 32.19
CA ASN A 31 -11.40 6.66 32.76
C ASN A 31 -10.70 7.78 31.98
N TRP A 32 -11.38 8.41 31.01
CA TRP A 32 -10.74 9.28 30.02
C TRP A 32 -9.89 10.41 30.62
N ASP A 33 -10.36 11.04 31.70
CA ASP A 33 -9.63 12.15 32.33
C ASP A 33 -8.23 11.77 32.81
N GLN A 34 -8.03 10.50 33.17
CA GLN A 34 -6.73 9.95 33.57
C GLN A 34 -5.92 9.50 32.35
N LEU A 35 -6.59 8.98 31.32
CA LEU A 35 -5.95 8.36 30.16
C LEU A 35 -5.52 9.37 29.08
N LYS A 36 -6.24 10.48 28.92
CA LYS A 36 -6.11 11.43 27.79
C LYS A 36 -4.73 12.07 27.62
N SER A 37 -3.90 12.03 28.66
CA SER A 37 -2.53 12.55 28.62
C SER A 37 -1.52 11.56 28.01
N SER A 38 -1.90 10.30 27.84
CA SER A 38 -1.06 9.23 27.32
C SER A 38 -1.36 8.96 25.84
N PRO A 39 -0.37 9.08 24.94
CA PRO A 39 -0.56 8.84 23.51
C PRO A 39 -1.17 7.48 23.19
N VAL A 40 -0.80 6.41 23.89
CA VAL A 40 -1.28 5.05 23.60
C VAL A 40 -2.79 4.91 23.80
N PHE A 41 -3.36 5.55 24.84
CA PHE A 41 -4.81 5.53 25.05
C PHE A 41 -5.56 6.45 24.08
N VAL A 42 -4.95 7.56 23.65
CA VAL A 42 -5.51 8.40 22.58
C VAL A 42 -5.55 7.63 21.25
N GLN A 43 -4.48 6.90 20.92
CA GLN A 43 -4.44 6.01 19.77
C GLN A 43 -5.45 4.85 19.89
N THR A 44 -5.64 4.27 21.09
CA THR A 44 -6.66 3.25 21.34
C THR A 44 -8.07 3.81 21.12
N ALA A 45 -8.36 5.01 21.62
CA ALA A 45 -9.65 5.67 21.39
C ALA A 45 -9.92 5.91 19.88
N LEU A 46 -8.89 6.28 19.10
CA LEU A 46 -8.99 6.35 17.64
C LEU A 46 -9.26 4.99 16.99
N TYR A 47 -8.57 3.94 17.44
CA TYR A 47 -8.73 2.58 16.90
C TYR A 47 -10.10 1.98 17.17
N LEU A 48 -10.72 2.26 18.31
CA LEU A 48 -12.10 1.80 18.57
C LEU A 48 -13.10 2.44 17.58
N ALA A 49 -12.77 3.64 17.08
CA ALA A 49 -13.48 4.32 16.00
C ALA A 49 -15.00 4.49 16.23
N THR A 50 -15.42 4.64 17.49
CA THR A 50 -16.84 4.76 17.84
C THR A 50 -17.28 6.22 17.95
N PRO A 51 -18.60 6.50 17.90
CA PRO A 51 -19.12 7.84 18.14
C PRO A 51 -18.73 8.44 19.50
N LYS A 52 -18.43 7.61 20.52
CA LYS A 52 -17.99 8.08 21.84
C LYS A 52 -16.49 8.33 21.90
N THR A 53 -15.67 7.43 21.36
CA THR A 53 -14.20 7.53 21.51
C THR A 53 -13.57 8.54 20.56
N LEU A 54 -14.16 8.75 19.37
CA LEU A 54 -13.60 9.67 18.38
C LEU A 54 -13.58 11.13 18.85
N PRO A 55 -14.65 11.71 19.44
CA PRO A 55 -14.59 13.05 20.01
C PRO A 55 -13.54 13.19 21.11
N LEU A 56 -13.41 12.19 21.98
CA LEU A 56 -12.42 12.17 23.07
C LEU A 56 -11.00 12.28 22.50
N ALA A 57 -10.65 11.38 21.58
CA ALA A 57 -9.33 11.38 20.96
C ALA A 57 -9.04 12.68 20.22
N ARG A 58 -10.02 13.20 19.46
CA ARG A 58 -9.88 14.46 18.72
C ARG A 58 -9.60 15.64 19.65
N SER A 59 -10.31 15.74 20.78
CA SER A 59 -10.07 16.79 21.78
C SER A 59 -8.67 16.70 22.36
N ALA A 60 -8.24 15.50 22.77
CA ALA A 60 -6.90 15.31 23.34
C ALA A 60 -5.79 15.62 22.34
N ILE A 61 -5.95 15.26 21.07
CA ILE A 61 -4.99 15.60 20.02
C ILE A 61 -4.94 17.12 19.81
N ALA A 62 -6.09 17.80 19.77
CA ALA A 62 -6.14 19.24 19.58
C ALA A 62 -5.55 20.04 20.76
N GLU A 63 -5.70 19.52 21.99
CA GLU A 63 -5.19 20.14 23.21
C GLU A 63 -3.72 19.79 23.51
N ALA A 64 -3.14 18.83 22.78
CA ALA A 64 -1.76 18.41 22.98
C ALA A 64 -0.77 19.51 22.57
N ASN A 65 0.32 19.66 23.34
CA ASN A 65 1.39 20.60 23.00
C ASN A 65 2.15 20.22 21.72
N ALA A 66 2.18 18.93 21.38
CA ALA A 66 2.80 18.37 20.19
C ALA A 66 1.87 17.30 19.57
N PRO A 67 0.78 17.70 18.91
CA PRO A 67 -0.26 16.78 18.44
C PRO A 67 0.27 15.67 17.51
N GLU A 68 1.32 15.94 16.75
CA GLU A 68 1.97 14.97 15.86
C GLU A 68 2.64 13.83 16.62
N GLN A 69 3.17 14.10 17.82
CA GLN A 69 3.83 13.07 18.64
C GLN A 69 2.84 12.04 19.18
N THR A 70 1.55 12.38 19.25
CA THR A 70 0.49 11.43 19.59
C THR A 70 0.44 10.24 18.63
N PHE A 71 0.95 10.38 17.40
CA PHE A 71 0.96 9.31 16.38
C PHE A 71 2.29 8.55 16.29
N ALA A 72 3.24 8.79 17.20
CA ALA A 72 4.47 8.01 17.22
C ALA A 72 4.18 6.52 17.43
N PHE A 73 4.78 5.65 16.59
CA PHE A 73 4.65 4.19 16.62
C PHE A 73 3.21 3.66 16.50
N ILE A 74 2.31 4.45 15.89
CA ILE A 74 0.88 4.10 15.80
C ILE A 74 0.63 2.78 15.07
N ASP A 75 1.41 2.48 14.04
CA ASP A 75 1.30 1.23 13.28
C ASP A 75 1.56 -0.01 14.16
N SER A 76 2.60 0.07 14.99
CA SER A 76 3.00 -0.96 15.93
C SER A 76 1.99 -1.09 17.07
N HIS A 77 1.54 0.03 17.63
CA HIS A 77 0.54 0.06 18.69
C HIS A 77 -0.79 -0.53 18.23
N TRP A 78 -1.22 -0.21 17.01
CA TRP A 78 -2.41 -0.81 16.38
C TRP A 78 -2.21 -2.28 15.99
N GLY A 79 -1.04 -2.86 16.25
CA GLY A 79 -0.74 -4.26 16.01
C GLY A 79 -0.58 -4.63 14.54
N ILE A 80 -0.29 -3.66 13.66
CA ILE A 80 -0.17 -3.93 12.24
C ILE A 80 1.16 -4.68 11.97
N LYS A 81 1.06 -5.85 11.31
CA LYS A 81 2.18 -6.79 11.10
C LYS A 81 2.81 -7.30 12.41
N THR A 82 2.09 -7.22 13.53
CA THR A 82 2.51 -7.78 14.81
C THR A 82 1.96 -9.18 14.98
N ASN A 83 2.84 -10.16 15.26
CA ASN A 83 2.43 -11.55 15.41
C ASN A 83 1.40 -11.72 16.56
N GLY A 84 0.34 -12.48 16.31
CA GLY A 84 -0.75 -12.69 17.28
C GLY A 84 -1.75 -11.54 17.38
N ARG A 85 -1.54 -10.42 16.70
CA ARG A 85 -2.45 -9.26 16.73
C ARG A 85 -3.21 -9.10 15.42
N LYS A 86 -4.47 -8.65 15.53
CA LYS A 86 -5.37 -8.52 14.37
C LYS A 86 -5.01 -7.34 13.46
N GLY A 87 -4.34 -6.32 13.99
CA GLY A 87 -4.09 -5.09 13.25
C GLY A 87 -5.39 -4.34 12.94
N ILE A 88 -5.40 -3.61 11.82
CA ILE A 88 -6.61 -2.96 11.31
C ILE A 88 -7.58 -4.02 10.75
N THR A 89 -8.81 -4.02 11.25
CA THR A 89 -9.88 -4.97 10.91
C THR A 89 -11.10 -4.32 10.26
N SER A 90 -11.21 -2.98 10.26
CA SER A 90 -12.33 -2.28 9.63
C SER A 90 -11.93 -0.96 8.98
N LEU A 91 -12.72 -0.54 7.98
CA LEU A 91 -12.51 0.75 7.33
C LEU A 91 -12.76 1.93 8.29
N ALA A 92 -13.60 1.77 9.32
CA ALA A 92 -13.87 2.81 10.31
C ALA A 92 -12.58 3.26 11.04
N GLN A 93 -11.66 2.32 11.29
CA GLN A 93 -10.36 2.59 11.92
C GLN A 93 -9.48 3.48 11.04
N LEU A 94 -9.45 3.20 9.74
CA LEU A 94 -8.74 4.06 8.79
C LEU A 94 -9.40 5.44 8.67
N ARG A 95 -10.74 5.48 8.64
CA ARG A 95 -11.50 6.76 8.62
C ARG A 95 -11.22 7.63 9.84
N ALA A 96 -11.00 7.02 11.00
CA ALA A 96 -10.64 7.75 12.22
C ALA A 96 -9.35 8.58 12.06
N LEU A 97 -8.43 8.13 11.19
CA LEU A 97 -7.14 8.75 10.92
C LEU A 97 -7.13 9.76 9.77
N GLU A 98 -8.22 9.85 8.98
CA GLU A 98 -8.32 10.77 7.83
C GLU A 98 -7.85 12.20 8.11
N PRO A 99 -8.23 12.84 9.23
CA PRO A 99 -7.83 14.21 9.52
C PRO A 99 -6.31 14.37 9.75
N TYR A 100 -5.61 13.28 9.99
CA TYR A 100 -4.25 13.27 10.52
C TYR A 100 -3.21 12.73 9.54
N TYR A 101 -3.59 12.12 8.41
CA TYR A 101 -2.61 11.51 7.49
C TYR A 101 -1.52 12.47 7.00
N VAL A 102 -1.89 13.70 6.62
CA VAL A 102 -0.93 14.73 6.17
C VAL A 102 0.01 15.18 7.29
N GLN A 103 -0.47 15.14 8.54
CA GLN A 103 0.37 15.46 9.70
C GLN A 103 1.31 14.29 10.03
N MET A 104 0.77 13.07 10.05
CA MET A 104 1.53 11.85 10.29
C MET A 104 2.63 11.65 9.26
N SER A 105 2.38 11.96 7.98
CA SER A 105 3.38 11.83 6.90
C SER A 105 4.61 12.73 7.10
N LYS A 106 4.52 13.77 7.94
CA LYS A 106 5.64 14.68 8.25
C LYS A 106 6.53 14.20 9.39
N LEU A 107 6.14 13.13 10.09
CA LEU A 107 6.96 12.53 11.15
C LEU A 107 8.21 11.86 10.56
N GLN A 108 9.23 11.65 11.39
CA GLN A 108 10.47 10.95 10.99
C GLN A 108 10.20 9.59 10.32
N TYR A 109 9.17 8.87 10.76
CA TYR A 109 8.73 7.59 10.21
C TYR A 109 7.35 7.68 9.53
N GLY A 110 6.91 8.89 9.15
CA GLY A 110 5.58 9.14 8.62
C GLY A 110 5.24 8.35 7.36
N ASP A 111 6.20 8.24 6.44
CA ASP A 111 6.05 7.46 5.21
C ASP A 111 5.77 5.98 5.49
N LEU A 112 6.39 5.41 6.54
CA LEU A 112 6.16 4.03 6.96
C LEU A 112 4.73 3.84 7.47
N TYR A 113 4.23 4.77 8.28
CA TYR A 113 2.87 4.73 8.81
C TYR A 113 1.84 4.80 7.67
N VAL A 114 1.99 5.78 6.77
CA VAL A 114 1.09 5.94 5.61
C VAL A 114 1.14 4.71 4.71
N SER A 115 2.32 4.14 4.46
CA SER A 115 2.50 2.89 3.70
C SER A 115 1.76 1.72 4.35
N THR A 116 1.82 1.60 5.68
CA THR A 116 1.18 0.52 6.43
C THR A 116 -0.35 0.66 6.43
N PHE A 117 -0.87 1.89 6.47
CA PHE A 117 -2.30 2.17 6.32
C PHE A 117 -2.79 1.92 4.90
N PHE A 118 -1.97 2.22 3.90
CA PHE A 118 -2.26 1.91 2.49
C PHE A 118 -2.43 0.41 2.28
N GLU A 119 -1.48 -0.40 2.76
CA GLU A 119 -1.57 -1.87 2.68
C GLU A 119 -2.80 -2.40 3.44
N SER A 120 -3.12 -1.82 4.59
CA SER A 120 -4.30 -2.21 5.37
C SER A 120 -5.61 -1.85 4.65
N ALA A 121 -5.67 -0.71 3.96
CA ALA A 121 -6.80 -0.36 3.10
C ALA A 121 -6.98 -1.38 1.97
N ASN A 122 -5.89 -1.89 1.41
CA ASN A 122 -5.93 -2.89 0.35
C ASN A 122 -6.45 -4.24 0.86
N ARG A 123 -5.96 -4.70 2.01
CA ARG A 123 -6.45 -5.93 2.67
C ARG A 123 -7.94 -5.88 3.00
N LEU A 124 -8.49 -4.68 3.21
CA LEU A 124 -9.92 -4.44 3.41
C LEU A 124 -10.71 -4.27 2.10
N GLY A 125 -10.07 -4.35 0.92
CA GLY A 125 -10.72 -4.12 -0.37
C GLY A 125 -11.16 -2.67 -0.60
N ALA A 126 -10.60 -1.70 0.14
CA ALA A 126 -11.10 -0.32 0.21
C ALA A 126 -10.51 0.62 -0.86
N LEU A 127 -10.44 0.17 -2.13
CA LEU A 127 -9.78 0.88 -3.24
C LEU A 127 -10.26 2.33 -3.41
N GLU A 128 -11.57 2.54 -3.53
CA GLU A 128 -12.14 3.88 -3.79
C GLU A 128 -11.98 4.85 -2.60
N TRP A 129 -11.84 4.30 -1.39
CA TRP A 129 -11.48 5.11 -0.22
C TRP A 129 -9.99 5.45 -0.25
N ARG A 130 -9.12 4.47 -0.47
CA ARG A 130 -7.67 4.64 -0.55
C ARG A 130 -7.28 5.69 -1.61
N LYS A 131 -7.88 5.62 -2.80
CA LYS A 131 -7.67 6.57 -3.90
C LYS A 131 -7.94 8.03 -3.51
N ARG A 132 -8.91 8.26 -2.63
CA ARG A 132 -9.28 9.61 -2.21
C ARG A 132 -8.43 10.14 -1.07
N HIS A 133 -8.00 9.26 -0.15
CA HIS A 133 -7.44 9.69 1.13
C HIS A 133 -5.96 9.36 1.31
N LEU A 134 -5.44 8.30 0.69
CA LEU A 134 -4.05 7.85 0.85
C LEU A 134 -3.22 8.03 -0.42
N ASP A 135 -3.79 7.76 -1.60
CA ASP A 135 -3.06 7.94 -2.86
C ASP A 135 -2.47 9.36 -3.05
N PRO A 136 -3.14 10.47 -2.65
CA PRO A 136 -2.55 11.81 -2.77
C PRO A 136 -1.37 12.07 -1.83
N ILE A 137 -1.19 11.21 -0.81
CA ILE A 137 -0.17 11.35 0.24
C ILE A 137 0.99 10.37 -0.03
N ILE A 138 0.71 9.26 -0.71
CA ILE A 138 1.70 8.26 -1.09
C ILE A 138 2.46 8.73 -2.35
N ASN A 139 3.52 9.49 -2.13
CA ASN A 139 4.56 9.68 -3.15
C ASN A 139 5.54 8.53 -3.04
N GLU A 140 6.01 7.97 -4.17
CA GLU A 140 6.99 6.86 -4.29
C GLU A 140 7.73 6.63 -2.97
N THR A 141 7.09 5.89 -2.05
CA THR A 141 7.66 5.77 -0.72
C THR A 141 8.87 4.86 -0.89
N LYS A 142 9.87 5.01 -0.02
CA LYS A 142 11.02 4.09 0.01
C LYS A 142 10.60 2.62 0.16
N PHE A 143 9.33 2.36 0.46
CA PHE A 143 8.74 1.06 0.69
C PHE A 143 8.09 0.44 -0.54
N GLY A 144 8.00 1.13 -1.69
CA GLY A 144 7.57 0.54 -2.97
C GLY A 144 6.06 0.40 -3.13
N ASN A 145 5.29 1.26 -2.47
CA ASN A 145 3.84 1.37 -2.65
C ASN A 145 3.57 2.40 -3.73
N TYR A 146 2.65 2.08 -4.65
CA TYR A 146 2.37 2.96 -5.77
C TYR A 146 0.92 3.44 -5.71
N PRO A 147 0.69 4.75 -5.87
CA PRO A 147 -0.68 5.26 -6.01
C PRO A 147 -1.36 4.61 -7.23
N SER A 148 -2.69 4.69 -7.30
CA SER A 148 -3.50 4.20 -8.43
C SER A 148 -3.34 5.05 -9.69
N ASN A 149 -2.11 5.37 -10.09
CA ASN A 149 -1.82 6.12 -11.30
C ASN A 149 -0.71 5.45 -12.11
N SER A 150 -0.86 5.49 -13.44
CA SER A 150 0.05 4.83 -14.38
C SER A 150 1.45 5.43 -14.35
N GLN A 151 1.59 6.72 -14.02
CA GLN A 151 2.88 7.40 -14.03
C GLN A 151 3.84 6.85 -12.97
N ALA A 152 3.33 6.54 -11.77
CA ALA A 152 4.13 5.93 -10.72
C ALA A 152 4.54 4.49 -11.11
N LEU A 153 3.67 3.75 -11.81
CA LEU A 153 4.02 2.44 -12.37
C LEU A 153 5.10 2.55 -13.46
N PHE A 154 5.07 3.58 -14.30
CA PHE A 154 6.12 3.81 -15.30
C PHE A 154 7.49 3.99 -14.65
N SER A 155 7.58 4.82 -13.59
CA SER A 155 8.81 4.98 -12.81
C SER A 155 9.27 3.66 -12.19
N ALA A 156 8.33 2.83 -11.70
CA ALA A 156 8.62 1.50 -11.18
C ALA A 156 9.30 0.62 -12.23
N LEU A 157 8.71 0.54 -13.42
CA LEU A 157 9.19 -0.28 -14.53
C LEU A 157 10.56 0.22 -15.02
N ASP A 158 10.78 1.54 -15.09
CA ASP A 158 12.10 2.12 -15.37
C ASP A 158 13.15 1.68 -14.33
N GLY A 159 12.76 1.62 -13.06
CA GLY A 159 13.60 1.12 -11.98
C GLY A 159 13.97 -0.35 -12.14
N GLU A 160 13.01 -1.19 -12.55
CA GLU A 160 13.25 -2.61 -12.80
C GLU A 160 14.18 -2.84 -14.00
N VAL A 161 13.97 -2.14 -15.13
CA VAL A 161 14.89 -2.20 -16.29
C VAL A 161 16.31 -1.83 -15.88
N LYS A 162 16.49 -0.74 -15.13
CA LYS A 162 17.82 -0.30 -14.67
C LYS A 162 18.51 -1.38 -13.83
N ARG A 163 17.79 -2.07 -12.95
CA ARG A 163 18.33 -3.16 -12.13
C ARG A 163 18.67 -4.39 -12.98
N TYR A 164 17.81 -4.73 -13.95
CA TYR A 164 18.02 -5.81 -14.90
C TYR A 164 19.33 -5.61 -15.67
N VAL A 165 19.48 -4.45 -16.33
CA VAL A 165 20.67 -4.10 -17.10
C VAL A 165 21.92 -4.07 -16.22
N ALA A 166 21.85 -3.48 -15.03
CA ALA A 166 23.02 -3.34 -14.15
C ALA A 166 23.52 -4.66 -13.55
N ARG A 167 22.65 -5.66 -13.38
CA ARG A 167 22.99 -6.92 -12.69
C ARG A 167 23.20 -8.10 -13.64
N GLY A 168 22.86 -7.96 -14.93
CA GLY A 168 23.00 -9.04 -15.91
C GLY A 168 22.26 -10.33 -15.51
N ARG A 169 21.19 -10.21 -14.73
CA ARG A 169 20.37 -11.33 -14.24
C ARG A 169 19.01 -11.29 -14.90
N ALA A 170 18.38 -12.45 -15.04
CA ALA A 170 16.96 -12.58 -15.35
C ALA A 170 16.13 -11.66 -14.46
N TRP A 171 15.06 -11.08 -15.02
CA TRP A 171 14.09 -10.25 -14.32
C TRP A 171 13.83 -10.80 -12.93
N PHE A 172 14.07 -9.97 -11.90
CA PHE A 172 13.80 -10.41 -10.53
C PHE A 172 12.29 -10.49 -10.38
N ALA A 173 11.76 -11.70 -10.58
CA ALA A 173 10.42 -12.12 -10.25
C ALA A 173 9.33 -11.14 -10.74
N ILE A 174 9.09 -11.07 -12.06
CA ILE A 174 7.96 -10.31 -12.62
C ILE A 174 6.64 -10.75 -11.97
N ASP A 175 6.55 -12.03 -11.58
CA ASP A 175 5.50 -12.59 -10.74
C ASP A 175 5.36 -11.86 -9.41
N TYR A 176 6.44 -11.70 -8.65
CA TYR A 176 6.41 -10.94 -7.38
C TYR A 176 5.99 -9.48 -7.60
N TRP A 177 6.44 -8.85 -8.69
CA TRP A 177 6.02 -7.48 -9.01
C TRP A 177 4.51 -7.41 -9.21
N PHE A 178 3.95 -8.32 -10.01
CA PHE A 178 2.52 -8.41 -10.27
C PHE A 178 1.71 -8.80 -9.04
N GLU A 179 2.10 -9.85 -8.30
CA GLU A 179 1.45 -10.26 -7.05
C GLU A 179 1.31 -9.08 -6.10
N ARG A 180 2.39 -8.29 -5.95
CA ARG A 180 2.35 -7.07 -5.15
C ARG A 180 1.38 -6.03 -5.72
N ARG A 181 1.27 -5.87 -7.04
CA ARG A 181 0.28 -4.95 -7.63
C ARG A 181 -1.15 -5.43 -7.40
N GLU A 182 -1.39 -6.74 -7.44
CA GLU A 182 -2.70 -7.34 -7.12
C GLU A 182 -3.07 -7.13 -5.65
N GLU A 183 -2.09 -7.29 -4.74
CA GLU A 183 -2.23 -6.90 -3.33
C GLU A 183 -2.51 -5.41 -3.17
N GLU A 184 -2.14 -4.58 -4.14
CA GLU A 184 -2.50 -3.17 -4.23
C GLU A 184 -3.81 -2.92 -5.02
N LEU A 185 -4.61 -3.96 -5.21
CA LEU A 185 -5.93 -3.92 -5.87
C LEU A 185 -5.87 -3.43 -7.31
N TRP A 186 -4.75 -3.60 -8.00
CA TRP A 186 -4.69 -3.39 -9.44
C TRP A 186 -5.29 -4.58 -10.19
N GLU A 187 -6.16 -4.29 -11.14
CA GLU A 187 -6.67 -5.28 -12.08
C GLU A 187 -5.57 -5.74 -13.05
N ARG A 188 -5.43 -7.06 -13.26
CA ARG A 188 -4.41 -7.64 -14.15
C ARG A 188 -4.43 -7.02 -15.55
N SER A 189 -5.62 -6.87 -16.13
CA SER A 189 -5.78 -6.28 -17.46
C SER A 189 -5.29 -4.83 -17.50
N SER A 190 -5.49 -4.07 -16.42
CA SER A 190 -4.99 -2.70 -16.30
C SER A 190 -3.48 -2.67 -16.18
N LEU A 191 -2.86 -3.60 -15.44
CA LEU A 191 -1.41 -3.70 -15.34
C LEU A 191 -0.78 -4.05 -16.69
N ILE A 192 -1.32 -5.04 -17.40
CA ILE A 192 -0.84 -5.42 -18.73
C ILE A 192 -0.96 -4.25 -19.72
N ALA A 193 -2.08 -3.54 -19.71
CA ALA A 193 -2.25 -2.33 -20.53
C ALA A 193 -1.21 -1.25 -20.20
N VAL A 194 -0.96 -0.97 -18.91
CA VAL A 194 0.04 0.00 -18.45
C VAL A 194 1.45 -0.40 -18.90
N ILE A 195 1.81 -1.69 -18.82
CA ILE A 195 3.13 -2.17 -19.28
C ILE A 195 3.24 -2.03 -20.81
N GLY A 196 2.17 -2.31 -21.55
CA GLY A 196 2.13 -2.11 -23.01
C GLY A 196 2.31 -0.63 -23.40
N GLU A 197 1.60 0.27 -22.73
CA GLU A 197 1.75 1.72 -22.91
C GLU A 197 3.19 2.18 -22.58
N TRP A 198 3.74 1.71 -21.46
CA TRP A 198 5.11 2.02 -21.06
C TRP A 198 6.14 1.53 -22.08
N ALA A 199 5.99 0.30 -22.58
CA ALA A 199 6.92 -0.27 -23.57
C ALA A 199 6.88 0.49 -24.89
N ARG A 200 5.69 0.88 -25.34
CA ARG A 200 5.50 1.76 -26.50
C ARG A 200 6.18 3.12 -26.29
N ASP A 201 6.11 3.69 -25.09
CA ASP A 201 6.66 5.02 -24.81
C ASP A 201 8.20 4.99 -24.66
N ARG A 202 8.78 3.89 -24.17
CA ARG A 202 10.25 3.75 -24.01
C ARG A 202 10.98 3.38 -25.28
N VAL A 203 10.31 2.66 -26.21
CA VAL A 203 10.87 2.27 -27.52
C VAL A 203 12.25 1.62 -27.39
N SER A 204 12.40 0.66 -26.48
CA SER A 204 13.68 -0.04 -26.25
C SER A 204 13.49 -1.56 -26.24
N VAL A 205 14.57 -2.30 -26.51
CA VAL A 205 14.55 -3.77 -26.51
C VAL A 205 14.18 -4.30 -25.13
N GLU A 206 14.76 -3.73 -24.08
CA GLU A 206 14.52 -4.12 -22.69
C GLU A 206 13.05 -3.91 -22.30
N ALA A 207 12.41 -2.88 -22.83
CA ALA A 207 11.01 -2.62 -22.57
C ALA A 207 10.09 -3.65 -23.26
N VAL A 208 10.44 -4.08 -24.47
CA VAL A 208 9.74 -5.16 -25.18
C VAL A 208 9.97 -6.51 -24.51
N GLU A 209 11.18 -6.79 -24.04
CA GLU A 209 11.48 -7.99 -23.25
C GLU A 209 10.62 -8.04 -21.98
N LEU A 210 10.49 -6.94 -21.24
CA LEU A 210 9.62 -6.88 -20.06
C LEU A 210 8.15 -7.11 -20.40
N LEU A 211 7.67 -6.52 -21.48
CA LEU A 211 6.31 -6.75 -21.96
C LEU A 211 6.10 -8.24 -22.33
N CYS A 212 7.08 -8.87 -22.98
CA CYS A 212 7.03 -10.29 -23.31
C CYS A 212 6.94 -11.16 -22.07
N GLU A 213 7.75 -10.88 -21.04
CA GLU A 213 7.71 -11.59 -19.75
C GLU A 213 6.36 -11.43 -19.04
N ALA A 214 5.84 -10.20 -19.00
CA ALA A 214 4.53 -9.90 -18.42
C ALA A 214 3.40 -10.67 -19.14
N LEU A 215 3.41 -10.68 -20.48
CA LEU A 215 2.45 -11.43 -21.28
C LEU A 215 2.60 -12.95 -21.11
N LEU A 216 3.83 -13.44 -21.09
CA LEU A 216 4.14 -14.85 -20.86
C LEU A 216 3.67 -15.33 -19.49
N TYR A 217 3.63 -14.47 -18.46
CA TYR A 217 3.18 -14.87 -17.13
C TYR A 217 1.67 -14.63 -16.90
N PHE A 218 1.13 -13.48 -17.35
CA PHE A 218 -0.26 -13.08 -17.03
C PHE A 218 -1.14 -12.75 -18.23
N GLY A 219 -0.55 -12.52 -19.41
CA GLY A 219 -1.27 -12.06 -20.58
C GLY A 219 -2.26 -13.07 -21.16
N GLU A 220 -3.32 -12.57 -21.79
CA GLU A 220 -4.25 -13.34 -22.57
C GLU A 220 -3.96 -13.21 -24.07
N ARG A 221 -4.59 -14.05 -24.90
CA ARG A 221 -4.44 -13.97 -26.36
C ARG A 221 -4.81 -12.60 -26.92
N ARG A 222 -5.80 -11.93 -26.31
CA ARG A 222 -6.22 -10.57 -26.69
C ARG A 222 -5.13 -9.54 -26.41
N ASP A 223 -4.26 -9.75 -25.43
CA ASP A 223 -3.23 -8.79 -25.05
C ASP A 223 -2.03 -8.81 -26.00
N LEU A 224 -1.93 -9.82 -26.88
CA LEU A 224 -0.90 -9.86 -27.93
C LEU A 224 -1.02 -8.69 -28.92
N THR A 225 -2.20 -8.04 -29.02
CA THR A 225 -2.36 -6.82 -29.83
C THR A 225 -1.54 -5.65 -29.31
N LEU A 226 -1.00 -5.73 -28.09
CA LEU A 226 -0.07 -4.72 -27.56
C LEU A 226 1.24 -4.66 -28.36
N PHE A 227 1.61 -5.71 -29.10
CA PHE A 227 2.74 -5.63 -30.02
C PHE A 227 2.43 -4.78 -31.26
N ASP A 228 1.17 -4.71 -31.72
CA ASP A 228 0.80 -4.02 -32.95
C ASP A 228 1.03 -2.50 -32.89
N VAL A 229 1.02 -1.94 -31.68
CA VAL A 229 1.22 -0.50 -31.44
C VAL A 229 2.69 -0.11 -31.30
N LEU A 230 3.62 -1.08 -31.32
CA LEU A 230 5.06 -0.83 -31.25
C LEU A 230 5.61 -0.36 -32.62
N PRO A 231 6.62 0.53 -32.65
CA PRO A 231 7.27 0.93 -33.90
C PRO A 231 7.82 -0.26 -34.69
N SER A 232 7.62 -0.28 -36.00
CA SER A 232 8.03 -1.42 -36.85
C SER A 232 9.52 -1.76 -36.74
N SER A 233 10.40 -0.75 -36.64
CA SER A 233 11.83 -0.97 -36.45
C SER A 233 12.16 -1.70 -35.15
N LEU A 234 11.40 -1.44 -34.09
CA LEU A 234 11.57 -2.12 -32.80
C LEU A 234 11.00 -3.55 -32.86
N ARG A 235 9.85 -3.75 -33.52
CA ARG A 235 9.29 -5.08 -33.75
C ARG A 235 10.24 -5.97 -34.55
N GLU A 236 10.91 -5.43 -35.57
CA GLU A 236 11.92 -6.14 -36.34
C GLU A 236 13.15 -6.50 -35.48
N ALA A 237 13.63 -5.55 -34.67
CA ALA A 237 14.76 -5.80 -33.76
C ALA A 237 14.45 -6.85 -32.68
N CYS A 238 13.18 -6.96 -32.26
CA CYS A 238 12.71 -7.89 -31.23
C CYS A 238 11.92 -9.09 -31.79
N ALA A 239 12.03 -9.38 -33.09
CA ALA A 239 11.15 -10.33 -33.78
C ALA A 239 11.14 -11.74 -33.13
N ASP A 240 12.31 -12.26 -32.77
CA ASP A 240 12.43 -13.58 -32.13
C ASP A 240 11.80 -13.59 -30.73
N ALA A 241 11.99 -12.53 -29.95
CA ALA A 241 11.42 -12.41 -28.60
C ALA A 241 9.88 -12.35 -28.66
N ILE A 242 9.34 -11.54 -29.59
CA ILE A 242 7.90 -11.41 -29.82
C ILE A 242 7.31 -12.74 -30.27
N ALA A 243 7.91 -13.41 -31.26
CA ALA A 243 7.42 -14.69 -31.77
C ALA A 243 7.40 -15.78 -30.68
N ASN A 244 8.44 -15.84 -29.85
CA ASN A 244 8.50 -16.76 -28.71
C ASN A 244 7.41 -16.44 -27.67
N CYS A 245 7.20 -15.15 -27.36
CA CYS A 245 6.14 -14.71 -26.47
C CYS A 245 4.75 -15.11 -26.98
N GLU A 246 4.43 -14.79 -28.24
CA GLU A 246 3.15 -15.15 -28.87
C GLU A 246 2.87 -16.64 -28.82
N TYR A 247 3.87 -17.46 -29.16
CA TYR A 247 3.76 -18.91 -29.08
C TYR A 247 3.47 -19.38 -27.64
N GLY A 248 4.23 -18.85 -26.66
CA GLY A 248 4.06 -19.17 -25.24
C GLY A 248 2.66 -18.84 -24.73
N VAL A 249 2.16 -17.63 -24.98
CA VAL A 249 0.81 -17.19 -24.60
C VAL A 249 -0.25 -18.08 -25.24
N ARG A 250 -0.16 -18.33 -26.56
CA ARG A 250 -1.16 -19.13 -27.28
C ARG A 250 -1.19 -20.58 -26.80
N ARG A 251 -0.03 -21.16 -26.51
CA ARG A 251 0.13 -22.53 -25.98
C ARG A 251 -0.46 -22.66 -24.58
N ARG A 252 -0.20 -21.71 -23.68
CA ARG A 252 -0.79 -21.73 -22.32
C ARG A 252 -2.32 -21.76 -22.37
N SER A 253 -2.92 -20.92 -23.21
CA SER A 253 -4.38 -20.81 -23.34
C SER A 253 -5.07 -22.05 -23.95
N LEU A 254 -4.34 -23.10 -24.34
CA LEU A 254 -4.91 -24.39 -24.77
C LEU A 254 -5.04 -25.40 -23.62
N GLY A 255 -4.36 -25.17 -22.49
CA GLY A 255 -4.34 -26.06 -21.32
C GLY A 255 -5.08 -25.53 -20.09
N SER A 256 -5.60 -24.31 -20.15
CA SER A 256 -6.48 -23.67 -19.15
C SER A 256 -7.94 -23.76 -19.59
#